data_AF-A0A7G7LB98-F1
#
_entry.id   AF-A0A7G7LB98-F1
#
_cell.length_a   1.000
_cell.length_b   1.000
_cell.length_c   1.000
_cell.angle_alpha   90.00
_cell.angle_beta   90.00
_cell.angle_gamma   90.00
#
_symmetry.space_group_name_H-M   'P 1'
#
loop_
_entity.id
_entity.type
_entity.pdbx_description
1 polymer ?
#
loop_
_entity_poly.entity_id
_entity_poly.type
_entity_poly.pdbx_seq_one_letter_code
_entity_poly.pdbx_strand_id
1 'polypeptide(L)'
;MDHGLRESTVHPPAVSPPLPAGPWVLTGPDGTEITLPTELAEALEFVADAFTDGAAVTLSRHERMVTTQEAADLLGVSRPTLVRMLDHGLIPYDQPGSHRRLRLSDVLAHQARCHHEDPATPR
;
A
#
# COMPACT_ATOMS: atom_id res chain seq x y z
N MET A 1 15.80 -2.24 20.18
CA MET A 1 14.48 -1.79 20.65
C MET A 1 13.70 -1.43 19.40
N ASP A 2 12.93 -2.39 18.89
CA ASP A 2 12.21 -2.25 17.62
C ASP A 2 10.77 -1.83 17.95
N HIS A 3 10.41 -0.58 17.67
CA HIS A 3 9.03 -0.13 17.80
C HIS A 3 8.23 -0.67 16.62
N GLY A 4 7.60 -1.83 16.86
CA GLY A 4 6.77 -2.55 15.89
C GLY A 4 5.90 -1.62 15.06
N LEU A 5 6.24 -1.53 13.78
CA LEU A 5 5.37 -0.99 12.76
C LEU A 5 4.20 -1.97 12.65
N ARG A 6 3.01 -1.58 13.11
CA ARG A 6 1.80 -2.39 12.90
C ARG A 6 1.46 -2.40 11.41
N GLU A 7 2.00 -3.35 10.68
CA GLU A 7 1.41 -3.76 9.42
C GLU A 7 0.13 -4.50 9.76
N SER A 8 -0.98 -4.04 9.20
CA SER A 8 -2.25 -4.73 9.31
C SER A 8 -2.69 -5.04 7.90
N THR A 9 -2.41 -6.27 7.46
CA THR A 9 -3.07 -6.86 6.30
C THR A 9 -4.48 -7.20 6.73
N VAL A 10 -5.46 -6.63 6.06
CA VAL A 10 -6.87 -6.96 6.28
C VAL A 10 -7.31 -7.81 5.10
N HIS A 11 -7.79 -9.02 5.41
CA HIS A 11 -8.38 -9.90 4.41
C HIS A 11 -9.85 -9.53 4.21
N PRO A 12 -10.38 -9.66 2.98
CA PRO A 12 -11.78 -9.35 2.71
C PRO A 12 -12.71 -10.23 3.56
N PRO A 13 -13.77 -9.66 4.16
CA PRO A 13 -14.79 -10.46 4.84
C PRO A 13 -15.60 -11.25 3.81
N ALA A 14 -16.23 -12.34 4.25
CA ALA A 14 -16.94 -13.29 3.37
C ALA A 14 -18.09 -12.68 2.54
N VAL A 15 -18.63 -11.53 2.98
CA VAL A 15 -19.60 -10.72 2.25
C VAL A 15 -19.32 -9.25 2.58
N SER A 16 -18.92 -8.46 1.58
CA SER A 16 -18.82 -7.00 1.68
C SER A 16 -19.91 -6.39 0.81
N PRO A 17 -21.02 -5.88 1.39
CA PRO A 17 -21.93 -5.05 0.61
C PRO A 17 -21.18 -3.77 0.18
N PRO A 18 -21.48 -3.21 -1.00
CA PRO A 18 -20.89 -1.95 -1.43
C PRO A 18 -21.17 -0.87 -0.38
N LEU A 19 -20.15 -0.10 -0.02
CA LEU A 19 -20.33 0.99 0.93
C LEU A 19 -21.24 2.05 0.28
N PRO A 20 -22.30 2.51 0.97
CA PRO A 20 -23.20 3.50 0.42
C PRO A 20 -22.47 4.84 0.26
N ALA A 21 -22.71 5.56 -0.84
CA ALA A 21 -22.16 6.90 -0.99
C ALA A 21 -22.65 7.82 0.14
N GLY A 22 -21.76 8.60 0.73
CA GLY A 22 -22.16 9.59 1.72
C GLY A 22 -21.03 10.53 2.13
N PRO A 23 -21.32 11.45 3.06
CA PRO A 23 -20.47 11.59 4.23
C PRO A 23 -20.73 10.42 5.19
N TRP A 24 -19.67 9.84 5.75
CA TRP A 24 -19.77 8.74 6.71
C TRP A 24 -19.46 9.20 8.13
N VAL A 25 -19.99 8.48 9.12
CA VAL A 25 -19.75 8.73 10.54
C VAL A 25 -19.16 7.48 11.17
N LEU A 26 -18.08 7.66 11.91
CA LEU A 26 -17.47 6.62 12.73
C LEU A 26 -17.97 6.77 14.17
N THR A 27 -18.62 5.73 14.68
CA THR A 27 -19.04 5.68 16.09
C THR A 27 -18.01 4.92 16.91
N GLY A 28 -17.43 5.60 17.91
CA GLY A 28 -16.51 4.98 18.86
C GLY A 28 -17.24 4.06 19.86
N PRO A 29 -16.49 3.23 20.60
CA PRO A 29 -17.07 2.32 21.60
C PRO A 29 -17.83 3.05 22.72
N ASP A 30 -17.50 4.32 22.96
CA ASP A 30 -18.15 5.17 23.96
C ASP A 30 -19.40 5.90 23.41
N GLY A 31 -19.80 5.62 22.17
CA GLY A 31 -20.93 6.27 21.49
C GLY A 31 -20.59 7.63 20.86
N THR A 32 -19.35 8.11 21.00
CA THR A 32 -18.89 9.34 20.35
C THR A 32 -18.90 9.16 18.83
N GLU A 33 -19.58 10.08 18.15
CA GLU A 33 -19.62 10.13 16.69
C GLU A 33 -18.61 11.11 16.13
N ILE A 34 -17.85 10.69 15.13
CA ILE A 34 -16.91 11.52 14.39
C ILE A 34 -17.29 11.45 12.92
N THR A 35 -17.51 12.61 12.29
CA THR A 35 -17.67 12.65 10.83
C THR A 35 -16.33 12.31 10.20
N LEU A 36 -16.31 11.34 9.29
CA LEU A 36 -15.10 10.93 8.60
C LEU A 36 -14.66 12.06 7.65
N PRO A 37 -13.36 12.46 7.69
CA PRO A 37 -12.80 13.33 6.66
C PRO A 37 -12.96 12.71 5.28
N THR A 38 -13.13 13.54 4.26
CA THR A 38 -13.35 13.11 2.87
C THR A 38 -12.28 12.14 2.40
N GLU A 39 -11.01 12.44 2.69
CA GLU A 39 -9.87 11.62 2.27
C GLU A 39 -9.89 10.21 2.88
N LEU A 40 -10.41 10.09 4.11
CA LEU A 40 -10.54 8.78 4.77
C LEU A 40 -11.75 8.00 4.26
N ALA A 41 -12.84 8.69 3.92
CA ALA A 41 -13.99 8.06 3.28
C ALA A 41 -13.60 7.48 1.91
N GLU A 42 -12.93 8.26 1.06
CA GLU A 42 -12.42 7.82 -0.25
C GLU A 42 -11.46 6.61 -0.11
N ALA A 43 -10.56 6.63 0.86
CA ALA A 43 -9.65 5.51 1.11
C ALA A 43 -10.41 4.23 1.50
N LEU A 44 -11.48 4.35 2.30
CA LEU A 44 -12.30 3.21 2.70
C LEU A 44 -13.20 2.71 1.55
N GLU A 45 -13.70 3.59 0.68
CA GLU A 45 -14.39 3.21 -0.56
C GLU A 45 -13.47 2.34 -1.44
N PHE A 46 -12.22 2.79 -1.63
CA PHE A 46 -11.21 2.02 -2.38
C PHE A 46 -10.92 0.64 -1.74
N VAL A 47 -10.81 0.59 -0.40
CA VAL A 47 -10.60 -0.68 0.32
C VAL A 47 -11.79 -1.62 0.13
N ALA A 48 -13.02 -1.10 0.20
CA ALA A 48 -14.23 -1.90 0.03
C ALA A 48 -14.35 -2.46 -1.38
N ASP A 49 -14.04 -1.66 -2.40
CA ASP A 49 -14.02 -2.09 -3.81
C ASP A 49 -12.99 -3.22 -4.02
N ALA A 50 -11.77 -3.03 -3.50
CA ALA A 50 -10.74 -4.06 -3.53
C ALA A 50 -11.19 -5.37 -2.84
N PHE A 51 -11.95 -5.27 -1.74
CA PHE A 51 -12.49 -6.45 -1.07
C PHE A 51 -13.59 -7.14 -1.86
N THR A 52 -14.42 -6.40 -2.60
CA THR A 52 -15.41 -6.97 -3.54
C THR A 52 -14.71 -7.76 -4.65
N ASP A 53 -13.53 -7.32 -5.09
CA ASP A 53 -12.70 -8.02 -6.06
C ASP A 53 -11.87 -9.18 -5.47
N GLY A 54 -11.97 -9.42 -4.15
CA GLY A 54 -11.19 -10.46 -3.45
C GLY A 54 -9.71 -10.12 -3.29
N ALA A 55 -9.32 -8.87 -3.53
CA ALA A 55 -7.95 -8.41 -3.36
C ALA A 55 -7.62 -8.19 -1.87
N ALA A 56 -6.41 -8.56 -1.47
CA ALA A 56 -5.89 -8.21 -0.15
C ALA A 56 -5.41 -6.76 -0.14
N VAL A 57 -5.70 -6.01 0.94
CA VAL A 57 -5.27 -4.62 1.10
C VAL A 57 -4.28 -4.51 2.24
N THR A 58 -3.19 -3.78 2.00
CA THR A 58 -2.15 -3.49 3.00
C THR A 58 -2.13 -2.00 3.31
N LEU A 59 -2.35 -1.66 4.59
CA LEU A 59 -2.19 -0.30 5.10
C LEU A 59 -0.79 -0.13 5.71
N SER A 60 -0.07 0.90 5.30
CA SER A 60 1.29 1.20 5.75
C SER A 60 1.54 2.70 5.84
N ARG A 61 2.46 3.11 6.71
CA ARG A 61 2.94 4.50 6.76
C ARG A 61 3.80 4.82 5.54
N HIS A 62 3.68 6.04 5.02
CA HIS A 62 4.42 6.50 3.84
C HIS A 62 5.93 6.47 4.06
N GLU A 63 6.41 6.81 5.26
CA GLU A 63 7.82 6.88 5.60
C GLU A 63 8.43 5.52 5.96
N ARG A 64 7.69 4.43 5.78
CA ARG A 64 8.21 3.09 6.01
C ARG A 64 9.37 2.82 5.07
N MET A 65 10.50 2.41 5.65
CA MET A 65 11.62 1.86 4.89
C MET A 65 11.40 0.36 4.68
N VAL A 66 11.56 -0.09 3.43
CA VAL A 66 11.50 -1.50 3.03
C VAL A 66 12.86 -1.98 2.59
N THR A 67 13.10 -3.27 2.78
CA THR A 67 14.28 -3.96 2.26
C THR A 67 14.20 -4.11 0.73
N THR A 68 15.33 -4.42 0.09
CA THR A 68 15.34 -4.77 -1.33
C THR A 68 14.53 -6.03 -1.63
N GLN A 69 14.32 -6.93 -0.66
CA GLN A 69 13.51 -8.12 -0.90
C GLN A 69 12.04 -7.73 -0.93
N GLU A 70 11.55 -7.06 0.13
CA GLU A 70 10.16 -6.58 0.19
C GLU A 70 9.81 -5.68 -1.00
N ALA A 71 10.70 -4.78 -1.40
CA ALA A 71 10.47 -3.94 -2.57
C ALA A 71 10.39 -4.73 -3.89
N ALA A 72 11.16 -5.81 -4.03
CA ALA A 72 11.12 -6.65 -5.21
C ALA A 72 9.81 -7.45 -5.27
N ASP A 73 9.37 -7.95 -4.11
CA ASP A 73 8.11 -8.66 -3.96
C ASP A 73 6.92 -7.74 -4.28
N LEU A 74 6.94 -6.48 -3.81
CA LEU A 74 5.92 -5.47 -4.12
C LEU A 74 5.83 -5.12 -5.61
N LEU A 75 6.97 -5.05 -6.29
CA LEU A 75 7.05 -4.75 -7.72
C LEU A 75 6.82 -5.98 -8.61
N GLY A 76 6.70 -7.18 -8.04
CA GLY A 76 6.55 -8.42 -8.80
C GLY A 76 7.78 -8.77 -9.65
N VAL A 77 8.99 -8.32 -9.26
CA VAL A 77 10.24 -8.57 -9.99
C VAL A 77 11.23 -9.37 -9.16
N SER A 78 12.24 -9.95 -9.82
CA SER A 78 13.32 -10.62 -9.09
C SER A 78 14.18 -9.60 -8.33
N ARG A 79 14.70 -9.97 -7.15
CA ARG A 79 15.64 -9.13 -6.39
C ARG A 79 16.85 -8.68 -7.23
N PRO A 80 17.51 -9.52 -8.05
CA PRO A 80 18.58 -9.07 -8.96
C PRO A 80 18.11 -8.00 -9.95
N THR A 81 16.89 -8.12 -10.47
CA THR A 81 16.28 -7.09 -11.35
C THR A 81 16.13 -5.78 -10.60
N LEU A 82 15.56 -5.80 -9.39
CA LEU A 82 15.44 -4.59 -8.58
C LEU A 82 16.80 -3.95 -8.31
N VAL A 83 17.81 -4.73 -7.93
CA VAL A 83 19.16 -4.19 -7.67
C VAL A 83 19.71 -3.44 -8.89
N ARG A 84 19.53 -3.97 -10.10
CA ARG A 84 19.91 -3.28 -11.35
C ARG A 84 19.14 -1.97 -11.54
N MET A 85 17.84 -1.95 -11.22
CA MET A 85 17.03 -0.73 -11.30
C MET A 85 17.53 0.35 -10.33
N LEU A 86 17.93 -0.06 -9.12
CA LEU A 86 18.53 0.85 -8.13
C LEU A 86 19.90 1.37 -8.57
N ASP A 87 20.74 0.49 -9.13
CA ASP A 87 22.04 0.89 -9.68
C ASP A 87 21.91 1.87 -10.86
N HIS A 88 20.82 1.78 -11.62
CA HIS A 88 20.46 2.72 -12.67
C HIS A 88 19.76 4.00 -12.16
N GLY A 89 19.54 4.12 -10.85
CA GLY A 89 18.91 5.30 -10.24
C GLY A 89 17.40 5.43 -10.50
N LEU A 90 16.72 4.35 -10.91
CA LEU A 90 15.29 4.37 -11.24
C LEU A 90 14.37 4.53 -10.02
N ILE A 91 14.85 4.13 -8.85
CA ILE A 91 14.17 4.28 -7.56
C ILE A 91 15.21 4.75 -6.54
N PRO A 92 14.95 5.86 -5.82
CA PRO A 92 15.79 6.29 -4.71
C PRO A 92 15.95 5.19 -3.65
N TYR A 93 17.13 5.11 -3.06
CA TYR A 93 17.39 4.25 -1.91
C TYR A 93 18.41 4.90 -0.97
N ASP A 94 18.27 4.59 0.31
CA ASP A 94 19.24 4.90 1.34
C ASP A 94 20.07 3.65 1.66
N GLN A 95 21.29 3.85 2.16
CA GLN A 95 22.14 2.76 2.64
C GLN A 95 22.71 3.09 4.03
N PRO A 96 21.87 3.09 5.08
CA PRO A 96 22.35 3.26 6.45
C PRO A 96 23.12 2.00 6.87
N GLY A 97 24.42 1.97 6.61
CA GLY A 97 25.31 0.82 6.86
C GLY A 97 25.55 -0.02 5.60
N SER A 98 25.42 -1.34 5.71
CA SER A 98 25.77 -2.25 4.60
C SER A 98 24.59 -2.59 3.68
N HIS A 99 23.35 -2.42 4.13
CA HIS A 99 22.16 -2.86 3.40
C HIS A 99 21.36 -1.69 2.86
N ARG A 100 20.90 -1.81 1.61
CA ARG A 100 19.99 -0.84 0.99
C ARG A 100 18.60 -0.89 1.62
N ARG A 101 17.99 0.28 1.72
CA ARG A 101 16.64 0.53 2.23
C ARG A 101 15.94 1.50 1.29
N LEU A 102 14.71 1.22 0.92
CA LEU A 102 13.92 2.06 0.03
C LEU A 102 12.75 2.63 0.80
N ARG A 103 12.33 3.86 0.53
CA ARG A 103 11.05 4.35 1.04
C ARG A 103 9.93 3.63 0.30
N LEU A 104 8.93 3.13 1.03
CA LEU A 104 7.77 2.48 0.42
C LEU A 104 7.07 3.41 -0.58
N SER A 105 6.97 4.70 -0.27
CA SER A 105 6.41 5.72 -1.16
C SER A 105 7.10 5.75 -2.53
N ASP A 106 8.43 5.64 -2.56
CA ASP A 106 9.21 5.73 -3.80
C ASP A 106 9.04 4.48 -4.66
N VAL A 107 8.91 3.31 -4.01
CA VAL A 107 8.64 2.03 -4.67
C VAL A 107 7.25 2.04 -5.30
N LEU A 108 6.21 2.44 -4.56
CA LEU A 108 4.84 2.51 -5.07
C LEU A 108 4.68 3.56 -6.16
N ALA A 109 5.36 4.71 -6.04
CA ALA A 109 5.38 5.72 -7.09
C ALA A 109 6.03 5.20 -8.38
N HIS A 110 7.07 4.36 -8.28
CA HIS A 110 7.65 3.70 -9.44
C HIS A 110 6.67 2.72 -10.09
N GLN A 111 6.00 1.88 -9.28
CA GLN A 111 4.98 0.95 -9.76
C GLN A 111 3.87 1.66 -10.53
N ALA A 112 3.36 2.77 -9.99
CA ALA A 112 2.31 3.57 -10.64
C ALA A 112 2.76 4.16 -11.99
N ARG A 113 4.02 4.60 -12.10
CA ARG A 113 4.57 5.08 -13.38
C ARG A 113 4.62 3.97 -14.43
N CYS A 114 5.04 2.76 -14.06
CA CYS A 114 5.10 1.61 -14.97
C CYS A 114 3.70 1.10 -15.35
N HIS A 115 2.75 1.10 -14.41
CA HIS A 115 1.38 0.65 -14.68
C HIS A 115 0.59 1.63 -15.56
N HIS A 116 0.99 2.91 -15.61
CA HIS A 116 0.44 3.86 -16.57
C HIS A 116 0.83 3.54 -18.03
N GLU A 117 1.91 2.77 -18.25
CA GLU A 117 2.37 2.38 -19.59
C GLU A 117 1.72 1.07 -20.09
N ASP A 118 0.91 0.39 -19.28
CA ASP A 118 0.31 -0.90 -19.63
C ASP A 118 -1.19 -0.96 -19.29
N PRO A 119 -2.11 -0.73 -20.25
CA PRO A 119 -3.51 -1.04 -20.04
C PRO A 119 -3.69 -2.56 -20.13
N ALA A 120 -3.87 -3.18 -18.97
CA ALA A 120 -4.65 -4.39 -18.73
C ALA A 120 -4.57 -5.49 -19.82
N THR A 121 -3.89 -6.60 -19.49
CA THR A 121 -4.32 -7.91 -19.97
C THR A 121 -4.46 -8.85 -18.77
N PRO A 122 -5.66 -9.00 -18.19
CA PRO A 122 -5.93 -10.10 -17.26
C PRO A 122 -5.90 -11.42 -18.05
N ARG A 123 -5.29 -12.46 -17.47
CA ARG A 123 -5.21 -13.82 -18.02
C ARG A 123 -6.23 -14.73 -17.35
#